data_AF-A0A433PIL2-F1
#
_entry.id   AF-A0A433PIL2-F1
#
_cell.length_a   1.000
_cell.length_b   1.000
_cell.length_c   1.000
_cell.angle_alpha   90.00
_cell.angle_beta   90.00
_cell.angle_gamma   90.00
#
_symmetry.space_group_name_H-M   'P 1'
#
loop_
_entity.id
_entity.type
_entity.pdbx_description
1 polymer ?
#
loop_
_entity_poly.entity_id
_entity_poly.type
_entity_poly.pdbx_seq_one_letter_code
_entity_poly.pdbx_strand_id
1 'polypeptide(L)'
;MIFLVSSPQYRKLRPPKEVTPKSDPLAWFRFAGNAILSEIHDRNYRWTWEHFRQRRDDRRAYVDVYIADKLDRATPQQKEELAELEKRLSYQDIRFYRSVAKSSLKREKAIIG
;
A
#
# COMPACT_ATOMS: atom_id res chain seq x y z
N MET A 1 -11.16 27.05 -9.40
CA MET A 1 -11.76 26.12 -10.38
C MET A 1 -10.83 25.78 -11.56
N ILE A 2 -9.51 26.00 -11.47
CA ILE A 2 -8.55 25.72 -12.58
C ILE A 2 -7.66 24.49 -12.26
N PHE A 3 -7.51 24.12 -10.99
CA PHE A 3 -6.54 23.10 -10.57
C PHE A 3 -6.92 21.64 -10.89
N LEU A 4 -8.21 21.32 -11.10
CA LEU A 4 -8.64 19.94 -11.40
C LEU A 4 -8.52 19.57 -12.90
N VAL A 5 -8.33 20.56 -13.78
CA VAL A 5 -8.35 20.36 -15.25
C VAL A 5 -7.04 19.74 -15.78
N SER A 6 -5.92 19.94 -15.09
CA SER A 6 -4.59 19.45 -15.54
C SER A 6 -4.16 18.12 -14.94
N SER A 7 -4.97 17.50 -14.09
CA SER A 7 -4.64 16.21 -13.48
C SER A 7 -4.94 15.04 -14.45
N PRO A 8 -3.94 14.27 -14.90
CA PRO A 8 -4.11 13.22 -15.92
C PRO A 8 -5.05 12.08 -15.48
N GLN A 9 -5.21 11.89 -14.17
CA GLN A 9 -6.08 10.90 -13.54
C GLN A 9 -7.59 11.15 -13.74
N TYR A 10 -8.02 12.39 -14.03
CA TYR A 10 -9.44 12.74 -14.18
C TYR A 10 -9.89 12.88 -15.64
N ARG A 11 -9.03 12.52 -16.60
CA ARG A 11 -9.32 12.67 -18.04
C ARG A 11 -10.51 11.84 -18.52
N LYS A 12 -10.77 10.69 -17.88
CA LYS A 12 -11.85 9.75 -18.23
C LYS A 12 -13.23 10.16 -17.73
N LEU A 13 -13.28 11.01 -16.69
CA LEU A 13 -14.54 11.45 -16.08
C LEU A 13 -14.98 12.83 -16.60
N ARG A 14 -14.22 13.41 -17.53
CA ARG A 14 -14.48 14.73 -18.08
C ARG A 14 -15.78 14.68 -18.92
N PRO A 15 -16.78 15.53 -18.64
CA PRO A 15 -17.97 15.61 -19.46
C PRO A 15 -17.62 15.98 -20.92
N PRO A 16 -18.44 15.59 -21.91
CA PRO A 16 -18.19 15.84 -23.33
C PRO A 16 -17.95 17.33 -23.59
N LYS A 17 -17.09 17.63 -24.59
CA LYS A 17 -16.57 18.97 -24.90
C LYS A 17 -17.65 20.05 -25.13
N GLU A 18 -18.87 19.65 -25.38
CA GLU A 18 -20.04 20.50 -25.65
C GLU A 18 -20.59 21.17 -24.38
N VAL A 19 -20.27 20.63 -23.20
CA VAL A 19 -20.80 21.15 -21.93
C VAL A 19 -19.78 22.08 -21.29
N THR A 20 -19.96 23.38 -21.49
CA THR A 20 -19.17 24.39 -20.78
C THR A 20 -19.77 24.66 -19.39
N PRO A 21 -18.98 25.13 -18.41
CA PRO A 21 -19.48 25.53 -17.09
C PRO A 21 -20.60 26.59 -17.13
N LYS A 22 -20.75 27.29 -18.27
CA LYS A 22 -21.83 28.25 -18.53
C LYS A 22 -23.13 27.62 -19.05
N SER A 23 -23.06 26.43 -19.67
CA SER A 23 -24.22 25.74 -20.26
C SER A 23 -24.97 24.83 -19.29
N ASP A 24 -24.24 24.13 -18.40
CA ASP A 24 -24.84 23.30 -17.36
C ASP A 24 -23.93 23.28 -16.11
N PRO A 25 -24.08 24.26 -15.21
CA PRO A 25 -23.26 24.38 -14.01
C PRO A 25 -23.49 23.23 -13.01
N LEU A 26 -24.67 22.61 -13.04
CA LEU A 26 -25.05 21.51 -12.15
C LEU A 26 -24.30 20.22 -12.51
N ALA A 27 -24.13 19.93 -13.79
CA ALA A 27 -23.36 18.77 -14.26
C ALA A 27 -21.88 18.87 -13.86
N TRP A 28 -21.28 20.06 -13.97
CA TRP A 28 -19.90 20.30 -13.55
C TRP A 28 -19.72 20.25 -12.03
N PHE A 29 -20.70 20.72 -11.26
CA PHE A 29 -20.67 20.61 -9.80
C PHE A 29 -20.79 19.15 -9.34
N ARG A 30 -21.67 18.35 -9.96
CA ARG A 30 -21.78 16.91 -9.71
C ARG A 30 -20.50 16.16 -10.07
N PHE A 31 -19.87 16.51 -11.20
CA PHE A 31 -18.58 15.93 -11.60
C PHE A 31 -17.47 16.24 -10.58
N ALA A 32 -17.34 17.50 -10.15
CA ALA A 32 -16.36 17.89 -9.14
C ALA A 32 -16.62 17.20 -7.78
N GLY A 33 -17.90 17.11 -7.36
CA GLY A 33 -18.30 16.40 -6.14
C GLY A 33 -17.93 14.92 -6.17
N ASN A 34 -18.27 14.22 -7.26
CA ASN A 34 -17.99 12.80 -7.41
C ASN A 34 -16.48 12.49 -7.48
N ALA A 35 -15.67 13.34 -8.13
CA ALA A 35 -14.22 13.16 -8.19
C ALA A 35 -13.59 13.26 -6.79
N ILE A 36 -14.01 14.23 -5.98
CA ILE A 36 -13.53 14.41 -4.61
C ILE A 36 -14.01 13.24 -3.73
N LEU A 37 -15.27 12.80 -3.87
CA LEU A 37 -15.82 11.70 -3.09
C LEU A 37 -15.11 10.38 -3.37
N SER A 38 -14.78 10.09 -4.64
CA SER A 38 -14.00 8.91 -5.03
C SER A 38 -12.57 8.99 -4.51
N GLU A 39 -11.93 10.16 -4.55
CA GLU A 39 -10.59 10.36 -3.99
C GLU A 39 -10.58 10.14 -2.47
N ILE A 40 -11.61 10.62 -1.76
CA ILE A 40 -11.79 10.39 -0.32
C ILE A 40 -12.07 8.92 -0.03
N HIS A 41 -12.89 8.23 -0.84
CA HIS A 41 -13.17 6.80 -0.65
C HIS A 41 -11.92 5.95 -0.86
N ASP A 42 -11.15 6.20 -1.91
CA ASP A 42 -9.89 5.50 -2.17
C ASP A 42 -8.83 5.81 -1.10
N ARG A 43 -8.80 7.06 -0.61
CA ARG A 43 -7.90 7.47 0.46
C ARG A 43 -8.31 6.87 1.81
N ASN A 44 -9.60 6.81 2.12
CA ASN A 44 -10.14 6.16 3.30
C ASN A 44 -9.95 4.65 3.24
N TYR A 45 -10.11 4.01 2.09
CA TYR A 45 -9.85 2.58 1.92
C TYR A 45 -8.38 2.24 2.21
N ARG A 46 -7.45 3.03 1.66
CA ARG A 46 -6.00 2.91 1.96
C ARG A 46 -5.66 3.21 3.43
N TRP A 47 -6.52 3.93 4.14
CA TRP A 47 -6.39 4.25 5.56
C TRP A 47 -7.30 3.43 6.47
N THR A 48 -7.99 2.42 5.94
CA THR A 48 -8.76 1.53 6.79
C THR A 48 -7.81 0.82 7.75
N TRP A 49 -8.22 0.74 9.00
CA TRP A 49 -7.50 0.01 10.04
C TRP A 49 -7.20 -1.43 9.63
N GLU A 50 -8.05 -2.03 8.79
CA GLU A 50 -7.86 -3.37 8.24
C GLU A 50 -6.63 -3.47 7.34
N HIS A 51 -6.42 -2.51 6.42
CA HIS A 51 -5.23 -2.48 5.58
C HIS A 51 -3.96 -2.32 6.42
N PHE A 52 -3.98 -1.44 7.44
CA PHE A 52 -2.87 -1.28 8.37
C PHE A 52 -2.64 -2.52 9.25
N ARG A 53 -3.71 -3.18 9.68
CA ARG A 53 -3.66 -4.43 10.47
C ARG A 53 -3.00 -5.53 9.66
N GLN A 54 -3.45 -5.73 8.42
CA GLN A 54 -2.88 -6.75 7.54
C GLN A 54 -1.40 -6.49 7.26
N ARG A 55 -1.00 -5.24 6.98
CA ARG A 55 0.44 -4.93 6.81
C ARG A 55 1.26 -5.13 8.09
N ARG A 56 0.67 -4.93 9.26
CA ARG A 56 1.34 -5.22 10.55
C ARG A 56 1.53 -6.72 10.73
N ASP A 57 0.51 -7.50 10.46
CA ASP A 57 0.52 -8.94 10.65
C ASP A 57 1.43 -9.61 9.62
N ASP A 58 1.38 -9.18 8.35
CA ASP A 58 2.31 -9.58 7.29
C ASP A 58 3.77 -9.26 7.64
N ARG A 59 4.03 -8.06 8.18
CA ARG A 59 5.36 -7.65 8.63
C ARG A 59 5.89 -8.58 9.73
N ARG A 60 5.05 -8.91 10.72
CA ARG A 60 5.45 -9.79 11.83
C ARG A 60 5.79 -11.18 11.31
N ALA A 61 4.88 -11.79 10.55
CA ALA A 61 5.08 -13.10 9.94
C ALA A 61 6.37 -13.14 9.10
N TYR A 62 6.56 -12.15 8.22
CA TYR A 62 7.76 -12.07 7.38
C TYR A 62 9.05 -11.96 8.21
N VAL A 63 9.09 -11.05 9.19
CA VAL A 63 10.30 -10.80 9.98
C VAL A 63 10.67 -12.03 10.80
N ASP A 64 9.69 -12.68 11.43
CA ASP A 64 9.92 -13.86 12.29
C ASP A 64 10.46 -15.03 11.47
N VAL A 65 9.82 -15.33 10.34
CA VAL A 65 10.25 -16.41 9.44
C VAL A 65 11.59 -16.09 8.78
N TYR A 66 11.84 -14.85 8.37
CA TYR A 66 13.11 -14.45 7.77
C TYR A 66 14.27 -14.51 8.76
N ILE A 67 14.05 -14.16 10.03
CA ILE A 67 15.06 -14.32 11.09
C ILE A 67 15.36 -15.81 11.31
N ALA A 68 14.32 -16.65 11.40
CA ALA A 68 14.47 -18.09 11.54
C ALA A 68 15.24 -18.72 10.36
N ASP A 69 14.98 -18.27 9.12
CA ASP A 69 15.72 -18.68 7.93
C ASP A 69 17.20 -18.30 8.02
N LYS A 70 17.51 -17.08 8.46
CA LYS A 70 18.91 -16.61 8.61
C LYS A 70 19.67 -17.21 9.78
N LEU A 71 18.98 -17.83 10.73
CA LEU A 71 19.58 -18.57 11.83
C LEU A 71 19.63 -20.09 11.58
N ASP A 72 19.22 -20.55 10.39
CA ASP A 72 19.10 -21.97 10.04
C ASP A 72 18.17 -22.76 10.99
N ARG A 73 17.20 -22.06 11.60
CA ARG A 73 16.20 -22.64 12.52
C ARG A 73 14.81 -22.78 11.88
N ALA A 74 14.65 -22.35 10.63
CA ALA A 74 13.37 -22.39 9.93
C ALA A 74 12.96 -23.82 9.55
N THR A 75 11.70 -24.16 9.82
CA THR A 75 11.11 -25.40 9.34
C THR A 75 10.85 -25.35 7.82
N PRO A 76 10.69 -26.50 7.15
CA PRO A 76 10.36 -26.54 5.71
C PRO A 76 9.08 -25.76 5.37
N GLN A 77 8.07 -25.84 6.25
CA GLN A 77 6.81 -25.10 6.13
C GLN A 77 7.01 -23.59 6.21
N GLN A 78 7.88 -23.12 7.10
CA GLN A 78 8.23 -21.70 7.21
C GLN A 78 8.97 -21.19 5.98
N LYS A 79 9.82 -22.00 5.36
CA LYS A 79 10.50 -21.63 4.10
C LYS A 79 9.50 -21.49 2.94
N GLU A 80 8.48 -22.34 2.89
CA GLU A 80 7.40 -22.24 1.91
C GLU A 80 6.52 -20.99 2.16
N GLU A 81 6.17 -20.72 3.42
CA GLU A 81 5.44 -19.51 3.81
C GLU A 81 6.22 -18.24 3.46
N LEU A 82 7.54 -18.23 3.65
CA LEU A 82 8.40 -17.12 3.24
C LEU A 82 8.33 -16.87 1.73
N ALA A 83 8.37 -17.93 0.93
CA ALA A 83 8.30 -17.85 -0.52
C ALA A 83 6.94 -17.31 -0.99
N GLU A 84 5.84 -17.73 -0.36
CA GLU A 84 4.50 -17.20 -0.64
C GLU A 84 4.36 -15.73 -0.22
N LEU A 85 4.92 -15.35 0.93
CA LEU A 85 4.97 -13.95 1.37
C LEU A 85 5.77 -13.08 0.39
N GLU A 86 6.91 -13.56 -0.11
CA GLU A 86 7.72 -12.83 -1.10
C GLU A 86 7.03 -12.67 -2.45
N LYS A 87 6.15 -13.61 -2.84
CA LYS A 87 5.31 -13.47 -4.04
C LYS A 87 4.19 -12.45 -3.87
N ARG A 88 3.58 -12.37 -2.68
CA ARG A 88 2.44 -11.50 -2.39
C ARG A 88 2.83 -10.07 -2.06
N LEU A 89 3.96 -9.88 -1.37
CA LEU A 89 4.40 -8.57 -0.89
C LEU A 89 5.06 -7.74 -2.00
N SER A 90 4.91 -6.42 -1.91
CA SER A 90 5.59 -5.50 -2.81
C SER A 90 7.09 -5.47 -2.53
N TYR A 91 7.89 -5.21 -3.57
CA TYR A 91 9.35 -5.03 -3.47
C TYR A 91 9.75 -4.02 -2.39
N GLN A 92 9.00 -2.93 -2.24
CA GLN A 92 9.28 -1.92 -1.20
C GLN A 92 9.09 -2.48 0.21
N ASP A 93 8.05 -3.29 0.43
CA ASP A 93 7.77 -3.92 1.72
C ASP A 93 8.82 -4.96 2.07
N ILE A 94 9.19 -5.81 1.11
CA ILE A 94 10.23 -6.82 1.29
C ILE A 94 11.54 -6.14 1.70
N ARG A 95 11.94 -5.07 1.02
CA ARG A 95 13.15 -4.30 1.37
C ARG A 95 13.07 -3.74 2.78
N PHE A 96 11.91 -3.18 3.15
CA PHE A 96 11.69 -2.62 4.48
C PHE A 96 11.70 -3.70 5.57
N TYR A 97 11.03 -4.83 5.37
CA TYR A 97 11.01 -5.91 6.34
C TYR A 97 12.38 -6.55 6.53
N ARG A 98 13.16 -6.69 5.45
CA ARG A 98 14.56 -7.14 5.54
C ARG A 98 15.44 -6.17 6.33
N SER A 99 15.21 -4.85 6.25
CA SER A 99 15.97 -3.89 7.05
C SER A 99 15.62 -3.98 8.54
N VAL A 100 14.35 -4.22 8.86
CA VAL A 100 13.87 -4.48 10.23
C VAL A 100 14.45 -5.79 10.77
N ALA A 101 14.42 -6.88 9.99
CA ALA A 101 14.96 -8.15 10.43
C ALA A 101 16.49 -8.09 10.68
N LYS A 102 17.22 -7.34 9.83
CA LYS A 102 18.67 -7.15 10.01
C LYS A 102 19.04 -6.48 11.33
N SER A 103 18.26 -5.49 11.78
CA SER A 103 18.53 -4.83 13.06
C SER A 103 18.27 -5.78 14.24
N SER A 104 17.23 -6.61 14.16
CA SER A 104 16.97 -7.69 15.14
C SER A 104 18.12 -8.71 15.18
N LEU A 105 18.57 -9.20 14.02
CA LEU A 105 19.68 -10.15 13.91
C LEU A 105 20.99 -9.58 14.48
N LYS A 106 21.27 -8.29 14.25
CA LYS A 106 22.45 -7.63 14.82
C LYS A 106 22.39 -7.60 16.35
N ARG A 107 21.20 -7.33 16.91
CA ARG A 107 21.00 -7.29 18.36
C ARG A 107 21.15 -8.67 18.99
N GLU A 108 20.62 -9.70 18.35
CA GLU A 108 20.70 -11.09 18.84
C GLU A 108 22.13 -11.63 18.78
N LYS A 109 22.87 -11.34 17.70
CA LYS A 109 24.31 -11.67 17.61
C LYS A 109 25.16 -10.95 18.67
N ALA A 110 24.81 -9.70 19.02
CA ALA A 110 25.51 -8.95 20.07
C ALA A 110 25.18 -9.41 21.49
N ILE A 111 24.14 -10.24 21.67
CA ILE A 111 23.79 -10.84 22.96
C ILE A 111 24.49 -12.21 23.11
N ILE A 112 24.71 -12.91 22.01
CA ILE A 112 25.29 -14.26 21.97
C ILE A 112 26.83 -14.25 21.88
N GLY A 113 27.41 -13.25 21.21
CA GLY A 113 28.87 -13.05 21.08
C GLY A 113 29.41 -12.08 22.10
#